data_AF-A0A944K448-F1
#
_entry.id   AF-A0A944K448-F1
#
_cell.length_a   1.000
_cell.length_b   1.000
_cell.length_c   1.000
_cell.angle_alpha   90.00
_cell.angle_beta   90.00
_cell.angle_gamma   90.00
#
_symmetry.space_group_name_H-M   'P 1'
#
loop_
_entity.id
_entity.type
_entity.pdbx_description
1 polymer ?
#
loop_
_entity_poly.entity_id
_entity_poly.type
_entity_poly.pdbx_seq_one_letter_code
_entity_poly.pdbx_strand_id
1 'polypeptide(L)'
;MADFLRIDPHLLTAAAHTSGAAPSQAIDKDALASWIRALPQREKDTLLLDAALGAAPQPGPALLARHRAASHGAAEPSTATRRRSAAELLDAAHEVRSEHTRQQEQAHAQTRRAEQRARESHLDRLTENTGQAWQDIAHLIGQKQPGPYDAAVTLLKDLREVHDRSGTPEEFARRLHDLREEHRGKSSLMRRFTDAGLTAR
;
A
#
# COMPACT_ATOMS: atom_id res chain seq x y z
N MET A 1 -5.64 7.59 15.88
CA MET A 1 -5.31 7.52 17.32
C MET A 1 -3.98 6.83 17.57
N ALA A 2 -3.68 5.70 16.90
CA ALA A 2 -2.38 5.02 16.98
C ALA A 2 -1.18 5.94 16.63
N ASP A 3 -1.26 6.66 15.52
CA ASP A 3 -0.20 7.59 15.08
C ASP A 3 -0.02 8.78 16.04
N PHE A 4 -1.11 9.22 16.68
CA PHE A 4 -1.10 10.30 17.67
C PHE A 4 -0.38 9.89 18.98
N LEU A 5 -0.41 8.60 19.32
CA LEU A 5 0.24 8.04 20.51
C LEU A 5 1.59 7.38 20.21
N ARG A 6 2.08 7.44 18.95
CA ARG A 6 3.30 6.76 18.46
C ARG A 6 3.38 5.27 18.86
N ILE A 7 2.25 4.60 18.89
CA ILE A 7 2.19 3.17 19.21
C ILE A 7 2.56 2.39 17.95
N ASP A 8 3.47 1.42 18.08
CA ASP A 8 3.87 0.55 16.97
C ASP A 8 2.62 -0.15 16.38
N PRO A 9 2.35 0.00 15.08
CA PRO A 9 1.18 -0.60 14.45
C PRO A 9 1.17 -2.13 14.52
N HIS A 10 2.32 -2.79 14.52
CA HIS A 10 2.41 -4.24 14.70
C HIS A 10 2.11 -4.67 16.15
N LEU A 11 2.43 -3.82 17.13
CA LEU A 11 2.02 -4.03 18.52
C LEU A 11 0.49 -3.93 18.67
N LEU A 12 -0.14 -2.98 17.96
CA LEU A 12 -1.60 -2.87 17.92
C LEU A 12 -2.25 -4.07 17.23
N THR A 13 -1.71 -4.53 16.10
CA THR A 13 -2.18 -5.74 15.41
C THR A 13 -2.05 -6.98 16.29
N ALA A 14 -0.90 -7.18 16.94
CA ALA A 14 -0.68 -8.30 17.85
C ALA A 14 -1.67 -8.27 19.04
N ALA A 15 -1.90 -7.10 19.63
CA ALA A 15 -2.87 -6.92 20.71
C ALA A 15 -4.32 -7.15 20.24
N ALA A 16 -4.66 -6.73 19.01
CA ALA A 16 -5.99 -6.90 18.44
C ALA A 16 -6.31 -8.37 18.14
N HIS A 17 -5.36 -9.16 17.64
CA HIS A 17 -5.54 -10.60 17.38
C HIS A 17 -5.87 -11.41 18.64
N THR A 18 -5.51 -10.92 19.83
CA THR A 18 -5.79 -11.61 21.10
C THR A 18 -6.79 -10.92 22.01
N SER A 19 -7.33 -9.77 21.60
CA SER A 19 -8.45 -9.15 22.30
C SER A 19 -9.73 -9.85 21.86
N GLY A 20 -10.44 -10.46 22.81
CA GLY A 20 -11.82 -10.88 22.59
C GLY A 20 -12.65 -9.68 22.14
N ALA A 21 -13.66 -9.91 21.28
CA ALA A 21 -14.52 -8.85 20.76
C ALA A 21 -14.95 -7.90 21.88
N ALA A 22 -14.59 -6.62 21.75
CA ALA A 22 -14.92 -5.62 22.74
C ALA A 22 -16.44 -5.63 22.96
N PRO A 23 -16.94 -5.78 24.20
CA PRO A 23 -18.37 -5.65 24.44
C PRO A 23 -18.78 -4.25 23.96
N SER A 24 -19.85 -4.21 23.17
CA SER A 24 -20.40 -2.98 22.63
C SER A 24 -20.52 -1.93 23.74
N GLN A 25 -19.80 -0.82 23.61
CA GLN A 25 -19.82 0.29 24.57
C GLN A 25 -21.12 1.11 24.49
N ALA A 26 -22.16 0.60 23.82
CA ALA A 26 -23.46 1.23 23.77
C ALA A 26 -24.05 1.27 25.19
N ILE A 27 -24.26 2.47 25.71
CA ILE A 27 -24.94 2.67 26.98
C ILE A 27 -26.40 2.24 26.78
N ASP A 28 -26.79 1.15 27.42
CA ASP A 28 -28.19 0.77 27.56
C ASP A 28 -28.89 1.82 28.44
N LYS A 29 -29.76 2.62 27.81
CA LYS A 29 -30.49 3.70 28.46
C LYS A 29 -31.47 3.18 29.50
N ASP A 30 -32.07 2.01 29.27
CA ASP A 30 -33.10 1.44 30.14
C ASP A 30 -32.46 0.80 31.38
N ALA A 31 -31.30 0.17 31.22
CA ALA A 31 -30.48 -0.30 32.34
C ALA A 31 -30.00 0.87 33.21
N LEU A 32 -29.51 1.96 32.58
CA LEU A 32 -29.07 3.16 33.30
C LEU A 32 -30.23 3.81 34.05
N ALA A 33 -31.41 3.96 33.43
CA ALA A 33 -32.58 4.53 34.08
C ALA A 33 -33.05 3.70 35.28
N SER A 34 -33.01 2.37 35.16
CA SER A 34 -33.39 1.45 36.24
C SER A 34 -32.40 1.53 37.42
N TRP A 35 -31.09 1.61 37.13
CA TRP A 35 -30.08 1.79 38.15
C TRP A 35 -30.19 3.15 38.86
N ILE A 36 -30.42 4.23 38.12
CA ILE A 36 -30.64 5.56 38.71
C ILE A 36 -31.86 5.52 39.64
N ARG A 37 -32.95 4.85 39.25
CA ARG A 37 -34.13 4.69 40.11
C ARG A 37 -33.84 3.94 41.40
N ALA A 38 -32.91 2.98 41.40
CA ALA A 38 -32.51 2.23 42.59
C ALA A 38 -31.60 3.02 43.56
N LEU A 39 -31.05 4.17 43.16
CA LEU A 39 -30.21 4.98 44.04
C LEU A 39 -31.00 5.53 45.25
N PRO A 40 -30.37 5.62 46.45
CA PRO A 40 -30.97 6.23 47.63
C PRO A 40 -31.45 7.66 47.36
N GLN A 41 -32.60 8.04 47.92
CA GLN A 41 -33.20 9.36 47.70
C GLN A 41 -32.26 10.50 48.11
N ARG A 42 -31.61 10.39 49.27
CA ARG A 42 -30.61 11.37 49.74
C ARG A 42 -29.48 11.59 48.73
N GLU A 43 -29.07 10.54 48.02
CA GLU A 43 -28.00 10.62 47.05
C GLU A 43 -28.47 11.31 45.76
N LYS A 44 -29.68 11.00 45.30
CA LYS A 44 -30.31 11.70 44.17
C LYS A 44 -30.44 13.19 44.45
N ASP A 45 -30.91 13.55 45.65
CA ASP A 45 -31.10 14.95 46.05
C ASP A 45 -29.77 15.71 46.08
N THR A 46 -28.70 15.07 46.57
CA THR A 46 -27.34 15.64 46.57
C THR A 46 -26.83 15.86 45.14
N LEU A 47 -26.98 14.88 44.25
CA LEU A 47 -26.54 14.99 42.85
C LEU A 47 -27.30 16.10 42.09
N LEU A 48 -28.60 16.27 42.35
CA LEU A 48 -29.41 17.33 41.77
C LEU A 48 -29.01 18.71 42.31
N LEU A 49 -28.71 18.81 43.61
CA LEU A 49 -28.22 20.04 44.23
C LEU A 49 -26.86 20.45 43.67
N ASP A 50 -25.90 19.51 43.57
CA ASP A 50 -24.57 19.76 43.00
C ASP A 50 -24.64 20.18 41.53
N ALA A 51 -25.56 19.59 40.76
CA ALA A 51 -25.80 19.97 39.37
C ALA A 51 -26.41 21.38 39.25
N ALA A 52 -27.37 21.73 40.12
CA ALA A 52 -28.00 23.05 40.13
C ALA A 52 -27.05 24.17 40.59
N LEU A 53 -26.14 23.86 41.53
CA LEU A 53 -25.13 24.79 42.03
C LEU A 53 -23.90 24.89 41.10
N GLY A 54 -23.78 24.02 40.08
CA GLY A 54 -22.63 23.99 39.19
C GLY A 54 -21.33 23.55 39.89
N ALA A 55 -21.42 22.91 41.05
CA ALA A 55 -20.27 22.48 41.85
C ALA A 55 -19.47 21.35 41.18
N ALA A 56 -20.08 20.61 40.24
CA ALA A 56 -19.45 19.60 39.43
C ALA A 56 -19.36 20.05 37.96
N PRO A 57 -18.15 20.18 37.37
CA PRO A 57 -17.99 20.69 36.00
C PRO A 57 -18.72 19.85 34.95
N GLN A 58 -18.85 18.53 35.16
CA GLN A 58 -19.60 17.59 34.31
C GLN A 58 -20.01 16.34 35.12
N PRO A 59 -21.25 16.26 35.66
CA PRO A 59 -21.67 15.11 36.49
C PRO A 59 -21.89 13.82 35.69
N GLY A 60 -22.12 13.92 34.38
CA GLY A 60 -22.45 12.79 33.49
C GLY A 60 -21.36 11.69 33.42
N PRO A 61 -20.09 12.01 33.09
CA PRO A 61 -19.02 11.01 32.99
C PRO A 61 -18.77 10.22 34.29
N ALA A 62 -18.81 10.89 35.44
CA ALA A 62 -18.66 10.24 36.75
C ALA A 62 -19.82 9.30 37.06
N LEU A 63 -21.06 9.72 36.79
CA LEU A 63 -22.24 8.89 37.02
C LEU A 63 -22.26 7.65 36.09
N LEU A 64 -21.86 7.82 34.83
CA LEU A 64 -21.71 6.72 33.89
C LEU A 64 -20.61 5.74 34.30
N ALA A 65 -19.50 6.21 34.86
CA ALA A 65 -18.45 5.34 35.39
C ALA A 65 -18.94 4.51 36.58
N ARG A 66 -19.73 5.13 37.47
CA ARG A 66 -20.36 4.44 38.63
C ARG A 66 -21.39 3.41 38.20
N HIS A 67 -22.24 3.73 37.21
CA HIS A 67 -23.16 2.77 36.61
C HIS A 67 -22.41 1.55 36.07
N ARG A 68 -21.36 1.75 35.27
CA ARG A 68 -20.54 0.64 34.74
C ARG A 68 -19.94 -0.21 35.86
N ALA A 69 -19.40 0.42 36.90
CA ALA A 69 -18.83 -0.30 38.04
C ALA A 69 -19.88 -1.13 38.80
N ALA A 70 -21.14 -0.68 38.86
CA ALA A 70 -22.24 -1.40 39.49
C ALA A 70 -22.83 -2.49 38.59
N SER A 71 -22.91 -2.26 37.27
CA SER A 71 -23.38 -3.26 36.28
C SER A 71 -22.36 -4.40 36.10
N HIS A 72 -21.07 -4.08 36.21
CA HIS A 72 -19.99 -5.06 36.33
C HIS A 72 -19.79 -5.42 37.81
N GLY A 73 -20.88 -5.78 38.51
CA GLY A 73 -20.81 -6.21 39.90
C GLY A 73 -19.72 -7.25 40.06
N ALA A 74 -18.74 -6.99 40.94
CA ALA A 74 -17.64 -7.87 41.30
C ALA A 74 -17.27 -8.88 40.20
N ALA A 75 -16.87 -8.39 39.03
CA ALA A 75 -16.05 -9.22 38.19
C ALA A 75 -14.78 -9.44 39.01
N GLU A 76 -14.72 -10.58 39.72
CA GLU A 76 -13.46 -11.20 40.08
C GLU A 76 -12.53 -10.98 38.89
N PRO A 77 -11.30 -10.49 39.10
CA PRO A 77 -10.38 -10.32 38.00
C PRO A 77 -10.30 -11.68 37.31
N SER A 78 -10.92 -11.81 36.14
CA SER A 78 -11.01 -13.07 35.44
C SER A 78 -9.59 -13.59 35.31
N THR A 79 -9.27 -14.58 36.13
CA THR A 79 -7.98 -15.24 36.18
C THR A 79 -7.78 -16.13 34.95
N ALA A 80 -8.68 -16.07 33.97
CA ALA A 80 -8.67 -16.87 32.75
C ALA A 80 -8.08 -16.15 31.53
N THR A 81 -7.33 -15.06 31.71
CA THR A 81 -6.29 -14.71 30.74
C THR A 81 -5.11 -14.17 31.53
N ARG A 82 -4.07 -15.00 31.69
CA ARG A 82 -2.73 -14.56 32.16
C ARG A 82 -2.46 -13.20 31.52
N ARG A 83 -2.52 -12.11 32.31
CA ARG A 83 -2.13 -10.78 31.83
C ARG A 83 -0.68 -10.93 31.42
N ARG A 84 -0.47 -10.97 30.11
CA ARG A 84 0.83 -11.24 29.53
C ARG A 84 1.77 -10.12 29.91
N SER A 85 3.02 -10.49 30.15
CA SER A 85 4.06 -9.51 30.38
C SER A 85 4.24 -8.67 29.11
N ALA A 86 4.70 -7.42 29.26
CA ALA A 86 5.03 -6.58 28.12
C ALA A 86 6.00 -7.27 27.13
N ALA A 87 6.83 -8.20 27.62
CA ALA A 87 7.75 -8.99 26.80
C ALA A 87 7.01 -9.88 25.79
N GLU A 88 5.98 -10.64 26.22
CA GLU A 88 5.20 -11.51 25.33
C GLU A 88 4.46 -10.72 24.22
N LEU A 89 4.05 -9.47 24.49
CA LEU A 89 3.47 -8.59 23.48
C LEU A 89 4.51 -8.05 22.50
N LEU A 90 5.72 -7.75 22.98
CA LEU A 90 6.82 -7.31 22.12
C LEU A 90 7.32 -8.44 21.23
N ASP A 91 7.38 -9.67 21.74
CA ASP A 91 7.73 -10.87 20.96
C ASP A 91 6.70 -11.12 19.86
N ALA A 92 5.40 -11.08 20.19
CA ALA A 92 4.33 -11.21 19.20
C ALA A 92 4.36 -10.08 18.16
N ALA A 93 4.65 -8.84 18.56
CA ALA A 93 4.81 -7.71 17.63
C ALA A 93 6.02 -7.91 16.71
N HIS A 94 7.12 -8.47 17.23
CA HIS A 94 8.29 -8.81 16.44
C HIS A 94 7.98 -9.89 15.40
N GLU A 95 7.26 -10.94 15.77
CA GLU A 95 6.81 -11.99 14.85
C GLU A 95 5.98 -11.39 13.70
N VAL A 96 4.94 -10.61 14.03
CA VAL A 96 4.08 -9.93 13.04
C VAL A 96 4.91 -9.02 12.11
N ARG A 97 5.85 -8.24 12.66
CA ARG A 97 6.74 -7.38 11.86
C ARG A 97 7.61 -8.21 10.91
N SER A 98 8.14 -9.33 11.39
CA SER A 98 9.00 -10.20 10.59
C SER A 98 8.23 -10.86 9.45
N GLU A 99 7.00 -11.31 9.70
CA GLU A 99 6.14 -11.89 8.68
C GLU A 99 5.74 -10.86 7.62
N HIS A 100 5.34 -9.66 8.06
CA HIS A 100 5.00 -8.57 7.15
C HIS A 100 6.18 -8.20 6.25
N THR A 101 7.39 -8.13 6.81
CA THR A 101 8.61 -7.86 6.04
C THR A 101 8.87 -8.96 5.00
N ARG A 102 8.78 -10.24 5.39
CA ARG A 102 8.92 -11.37 4.46
C ARG A 102 7.87 -11.32 3.34
N GLN A 103 6.62 -11.00 3.65
CA GLN A 103 5.55 -10.89 2.65
C GLN A 103 5.81 -9.76 1.66
N GLN A 104 6.28 -8.59 2.13
CA GLN A 104 6.66 -7.48 1.26
C GLN A 104 7.84 -7.85 0.36
N GLU A 105 8.88 -8.46 0.91
CA GLU A 105 10.03 -8.92 0.13
C GLU A 105 9.63 -9.93 -0.95
N GLN A 106 8.75 -10.88 -0.60
CA GLN A 106 8.21 -11.86 -1.55
C GLN A 106 7.37 -11.18 -2.64
N ALA A 107 6.49 -10.24 -2.29
CA ALA A 107 5.69 -9.50 -3.26
C ALA A 107 6.59 -8.70 -4.22
N HIS A 108 7.57 -7.96 -3.69
CA HIS A 108 8.55 -7.25 -4.52
C HIS A 108 9.36 -8.19 -5.42
N ALA A 109 9.81 -9.34 -4.90
CA ALA A 109 10.52 -10.33 -5.69
C ALA A 109 9.62 -10.92 -6.81
N GLN A 110 8.33 -11.15 -6.54
CA GLN A 110 7.38 -11.62 -7.55
C GLN A 110 7.13 -10.58 -8.63
N THR A 111 6.92 -9.31 -8.26
CA THR A 111 6.77 -8.21 -9.23
C THR A 111 7.99 -8.11 -10.12
N ARG A 112 9.21 -8.09 -9.53
CA ARG A 112 10.45 -8.05 -10.32
C ARG A 112 10.59 -9.25 -11.27
N ARG A 113 10.22 -10.45 -10.83
CA ARG A 113 10.24 -11.65 -11.68
C ARG A 113 9.21 -11.57 -12.80
N ALA A 114 8.03 -11.03 -12.53
CA ALA A 114 6.98 -10.85 -13.54
C ALA A 114 7.40 -9.81 -14.59
N GLU A 115 7.96 -8.67 -14.17
CA GLU A 115 8.49 -7.63 -15.05
C GLU A 115 9.63 -8.18 -15.93
N GLN A 116 10.56 -8.94 -15.34
CA GLN A 116 11.65 -9.55 -16.07
C GLN A 116 11.15 -10.55 -17.12
N ARG A 117 10.20 -11.43 -16.76
CA ARG A 117 9.59 -12.37 -17.71
C ARG A 117 8.84 -11.65 -18.83
N ALA A 118 8.09 -10.61 -18.49
CA ALA A 118 7.38 -9.81 -19.49
C ALA A 118 8.36 -9.13 -20.47
N ARG A 119 9.50 -8.64 -19.97
CA ARG A 119 10.57 -8.07 -20.80
C ARG A 119 11.19 -9.13 -21.70
N GLU A 120 11.50 -10.31 -21.17
CA GLU A 120 12.05 -11.43 -21.94
C GLU A 120 11.08 -11.87 -23.04
N SER A 121 9.82 -12.14 -22.70
CA SER A 121 8.79 -12.53 -23.68
C SER A 121 8.50 -11.44 -24.72
N HIS A 122 8.71 -10.17 -24.40
CA HIS A 122 8.62 -9.08 -25.38
C HIS A 122 9.78 -9.14 -26.39
N LEU A 123 11.00 -9.35 -25.93
CA LEU A 123 12.17 -9.49 -26.81
C LEU A 123 12.12 -10.78 -27.63
N ASP A 124 11.62 -11.89 -27.07
CA ASP A 124 11.45 -13.15 -27.80
C ASP A 124 10.46 -12.98 -28.97
N ARG A 125 9.31 -12.33 -28.72
CA ARG A 125 8.33 -12.01 -29.78
C ARG A 125 8.91 -11.09 -30.85
N LEU A 126 9.75 -10.13 -30.47
CA LEU A 126 10.45 -9.26 -31.42
C LEU A 126 11.47 -10.04 -32.24
N THR A 127 12.16 -11.00 -31.64
CA THR A 127 13.10 -11.89 -32.34
C THR A 127 12.39 -12.66 -33.45
N GLU A 128 11.25 -13.28 -33.13
CA GLU A 128 10.43 -14.03 -34.11
C GLU A 128 9.86 -13.13 -35.22
N ASN A 129 9.53 -11.87 -34.90
CA ASN A 129 8.83 -10.96 -35.80
C ASN A 129 9.68 -9.74 -36.20
N THR A 130 11.00 -9.92 -36.29
CA THR A 130 11.94 -8.82 -36.57
C THR A 130 11.53 -8.05 -37.83
N GLY A 131 11.11 -8.74 -38.89
CA GLY A 131 10.64 -8.11 -40.13
C GLY A 131 9.42 -7.21 -39.96
N GLN A 132 8.42 -7.65 -39.19
CA GLN A 132 7.22 -6.85 -38.89
C GLN A 132 7.59 -5.64 -38.03
N ALA A 133 8.47 -5.81 -37.04
CA ALA A 133 8.91 -4.70 -36.19
C ALA A 133 9.56 -3.56 -36.98
N TRP A 134 10.35 -3.87 -38.02
CA TRP A 134 10.90 -2.85 -38.93
C TRP A 134 9.81 -2.14 -39.75
N GLN A 135 8.76 -2.84 -40.17
CA GLN A 135 7.62 -2.23 -40.86
C GLN A 135 6.82 -1.30 -39.92
N ASP A 136 6.61 -1.72 -38.68
CA ASP A 136 5.92 -0.93 -37.66
C ASP A 136 6.70 0.35 -37.35
N ILE A 137 8.03 0.28 -37.27
CA ILE A 137 8.92 1.46 -37.13
C ILE A 137 8.71 2.42 -38.31
N ALA A 138 8.75 1.93 -39.55
CA ALA A 138 8.55 2.75 -40.73
C ALA A 138 7.15 3.41 -40.73
N HIS A 139 6.12 2.67 -40.31
CA HIS A 139 4.76 3.19 -40.17
C HIS A 139 4.68 4.30 -39.12
N LEU A 140 5.23 4.08 -37.92
CA LEU A 140 5.27 5.07 -36.83
C LEU A 140 6.00 6.35 -37.26
N ILE A 141 7.11 6.22 -38.00
CA ILE A 141 7.83 7.37 -38.53
C ILE A 141 7.05 8.07 -39.65
N GLY A 142 6.28 7.32 -40.43
CA GLY A 142 5.38 7.83 -41.47
C GLY A 142 4.28 8.76 -40.94
N GLN A 143 3.84 8.57 -39.70
CA GLN A 143 2.78 9.38 -39.08
C GLN A 143 3.18 10.85 -38.79
N LYS A 144 4.48 11.18 -38.86
CA LYS A 144 5.01 12.55 -38.69
C LYS A 144 4.58 13.25 -37.39
N GLN A 145 4.38 12.49 -36.32
CA GLN A 145 3.99 13.01 -35.01
C GLN A 145 5.05 12.70 -33.94
N PRO A 146 5.17 13.54 -32.90
CA PRO A 146 6.19 13.36 -31.85
C PRO A 146 6.01 12.08 -31.04
N GLY A 147 4.78 11.71 -30.66
CA GLY A 147 4.50 10.48 -29.91
C GLY A 147 4.90 9.20 -30.66
N PRO A 148 4.49 9.02 -31.93
CA PRO A 148 4.95 7.91 -32.77
C PRO A 148 6.47 7.86 -32.96
N TYR A 149 7.16 9.01 -32.98
CA TYR A 149 8.63 9.01 -33.02
C TYR A 149 9.25 8.43 -31.75
N ASP A 150 8.68 8.73 -30.57
CA ASP A 150 9.13 8.13 -29.32
C ASP A 150 8.89 6.63 -29.26
N ALA A 151 7.73 6.19 -29.77
CA ALA A 151 7.44 4.76 -29.91
C ALA A 151 8.42 4.07 -30.86
N ALA A 152 8.72 4.67 -32.02
CA ALA A 152 9.69 4.14 -32.98
C ALA A 152 11.10 4.03 -32.39
N VAL A 153 11.54 5.04 -31.63
CA VAL A 153 12.84 5.02 -30.93
C VAL A 153 12.90 3.91 -29.88
N THR A 154 11.82 3.71 -29.14
CA THR A 154 11.73 2.64 -28.14
C THR A 154 11.83 1.28 -28.80
N LEU A 155 11.09 1.06 -29.89
CA LEU A 155 11.11 -0.19 -30.66
C LEU A 155 12.48 -0.45 -31.31
N LEU A 156 13.16 0.60 -31.80
CA LEU A 156 14.54 0.49 -32.31
C LEU A 156 15.55 0.08 -31.23
N LYS A 157 15.39 0.54 -29.98
CA LYS A 157 16.26 0.11 -28.87
C LYS A 157 16.05 -1.36 -28.54
N ASP A 158 14.79 -1.81 -28.52
CA ASP A 158 14.47 -3.22 -28.29
C ASP A 158 15.03 -4.11 -29.41
N LEU A 159 14.91 -3.69 -30.68
CA LEU A 159 15.51 -4.41 -31.80
C LEU A 159 17.05 -4.44 -31.75
N ARG A 160 17.70 -3.37 -31.30
CA ARG A 160 19.16 -3.39 -31.07
C ARG A 160 19.52 -4.49 -30.07
N GLU A 161 18.81 -4.55 -28.95
CA GLU A 161 19.02 -5.58 -27.92
C GLU A 161 18.78 -7.00 -28.47
N VAL A 162 17.76 -7.19 -29.31
CA VAL A 162 17.51 -8.46 -30.00
C VAL A 162 18.70 -8.85 -30.88
N HIS A 163 19.17 -7.95 -31.75
CA HIS A 163 20.29 -8.22 -32.63
C HIS A 163 21.62 -8.43 -31.88
N ASP A 164 21.85 -7.72 -30.78
CA ASP A 164 22.99 -7.92 -29.90
C ASP A 164 22.97 -9.33 -29.28
N ARG A 165 21.79 -9.80 -28.83
CA ARG A 165 21.61 -11.16 -28.27
C ARG A 165 21.71 -12.27 -29.31
N SER A 166 21.21 -12.02 -30.52
CA SER A 166 21.26 -12.97 -31.63
C SER A 166 22.61 -13.00 -32.37
N GLY A 167 23.56 -12.13 -32.00
CA GLY A 167 24.88 -12.07 -32.62
C GLY A 167 24.87 -11.49 -34.05
N THR A 168 23.90 -10.62 -34.37
CA THR A 168 23.77 -9.94 -35.67
C THR A 168 23.76 -8.41 -35.58
N PRO A 169 24.63 -7.77 -34.77
CA PRO A 169 24.62 -6.31 -34.61
C PRO A 169 24.91 -5.56 -35.92
N GLU A 170 25.64 -6.17 -36.86
CA GLU A 170 25.92 -5.57 -38.17
C GLU A 170 24.66 -5.46 -39.04
N GLU A 171 23.74 -6.42 -38.94
CA GLU A 171 22.47 -6.34 -39.66
C GLU A 171 21.61 -5.19 -39.15
N PHE A 172 21.55 -5.02 -37.83
CA PHE A 172 20.89 -3.88 -37.21
C PHE A 172 21.50 -2.56 -37.68
N ALA A 173 22.84 -2.45 -37.65
CA ALA A 173 23.55 -1.24 -38.05
C ALA A 173 23.25 -0.85 -39.50
N ARG A 174 23.26 -1.83 -40.43
CA ARG A 174 22.89 -1.60 -41.83
C ARG A 174 21.45 -1.10 -41.97
N ARG A 175 20.47 -1.80 -41.39
CA ARG A 175 19.05 -1.40 -41.48
C ARG A 175 18.79 -0.03 -40.84
N LEU A 176 19.45 0.26 -39.71
CA LEU A 176 19.37 1.56 -39.06
C LEU A 176 19.96 2.66 -39.94
N HIS A 177 21.08 2.39 -40.63
CA HIS A 177 21.67 3.33 -41.57
C HIS A 177 20.70 3.65 -42.73
N ASP A 178 20.12 2.64 -43.35
CA ASP A 178 19.15 2.81 -44.45
C ASP A 178 17.94 3.63 -43.99
N LEU A 179 17.39 3.31 -42.81
CA LEU A 179 16.27 4.04 -42.21
C LEU A 179 16.62 5.52 -41.95
N ARG A 180 17.84 5.80 -41.50
CA ARG A 180 18.32 7.16 -41.26
C ARG A 180 18.46 7.95 -42.56
N GLU A 181 19.00 7.33 -43.61
CA GLU A 181 19.13 7.96 -44.92
C GLU A 181 17.76 8.28 -45.54
N GLU A 182 16.81 7.35 -45.46
CA GLU A 182 15.42 7.57 -45.93
C GLU A 182 14.74 8.74 -45.22
N HIS A 183 15.11 8.99 -43.96
CA HIS A 183 14.45 9.97 -43.12
C HIS A 183 15.32 11.17 -42.73
N ARG A 184 16.46 11.37 -43.39
CA ARG A 184 17.44 12.42 -43.09
C ARG A 184 16.86 13.83 -43.02
N GLY A 185 15.81 14.11 -43.79
CA GLY A 185 15.12 15.40 -43.79
C GLY A 185 14.31 15.71 -42.52
N LYS A 186 14.09 14.72 -41.65
CA LYS A 186 13.31 14.86 -40.40
C LYS A 186 14.25 15.17 -39.23
N SER A 187 14.69 16.42 -39.10
CA SER A 187 15.68 16.85 -38.08
C SER A 187 15.30 16.48 -36.64
N SER A 188 14.02 16.60 -36.27
CA SER A 188 13.52 16.21 -34.93
C SER A 188 13.67 14.71 -34.66
N LEU A 189 13.40 13.86 -35.66
CA LEU A 189 13.62 12.42 -35.56
C LEU A 189 15.11 12.09 -35.46
N MET A 190 15.95 12.71 -36.29
CA MET A 190 17.40 12.52 -36.27
C MET A 190 18.01 12.91 -34.91
N ARG A 191 17.51 13.98 -34.27
CA ARG A 191 17.89 14.36 -32.92
C ARG A 191 17.54 13.25 -31.92
N ARG A 192 16.29 12.75 -31.94
CA ARG A 192 15.87 11.65 -31.05
C ARG A 192 16.69 10.38 -31.24
N PHE A 193 17.05 10.03 -32.47
CA PHE A 193 17.96 8.91 -32.74
C PHE A 193 19.35 9.14 -32.12
N THR A 194 19.89 10.35 -32.25
CA THR A 194 21.18 10.71 -31.68
C THR A 194 21.14 10.68 -30.15
N ASP A 195 20.11 11.28 -29.54
CA ASP A 195 19.89 11.29 -28.08
C ASP A 195 19.71 9.87 -27.52
N ALA A 196 19.13 8.97 -28.31
CA ALA A 196 18.96 7.56 -27.98
C ALA A 196 20.21 6.69 -28.20
N GLY A 197 21.30 7.26 -28.71
CA GLY A 197 22.50 6.50 -29.10
C GLY A 197 22.27 5.54 -30.27
N LEU A 198 21.28 5.82 -31.12
CA LEU A 198 20.98 5.11 -32.37
C LEU A 198 21.74 5.76 -33.54
N THR A 199 23.06 5.81 -33.38
CA THR A 199 24.00 6.29 -34.40
C THR A 199 24.65 5.09 -35.09
N ALA A 200 24.81 5.14 -36.41
CA ALA A 200 25.67 4.20 -37.10
C ALA A 200 27.09 4.35 -36.52
N ARG A 201 27.68 3.24 -36.08
CA ARG A 201 29.10 3.18 -35.73
C ARG A 201 29.91 2.92 -36.99
#